data_AF-A0A8S9XJV2-F1
#
_entry.id   AF-A0A8S9XJV2-F1
#
_cell.length_a   1.000
_cell.length_b   1.000
_cell.length_c   1.000
_cell.angle_alpha   90.00
_cell.angle_beta   90.00
_cell.angle_gamma   90.00
#
_symmetry.space_group_name_H-M   'P 1'
#
loop_
_entity.id
_entity.type
_entity.pdbx_description
1 polymer ?
#
loop_
_entity_poly.entity_id
_entity_poly.type
_entity_poly.pdbx_seq_one_letter_code
_entity_poly.pdbx_strand_id
1 'polypeptide(L)'
;MDDVPLPCQMTCDGTQDLLNRLNDHKIYPEVDNTTGELSVGISFPLVKETHQIYMKVDYLNTSSQNWLEPSCSSPGEWNCRLSCSNSVIHDLVTKPAVRGSSLFSFSQFWVFVVIVFVAKTSARNLSTMGDTICFKLLGGDKQNDAGLQMLWGSASWGLLSVATGFAVDSLSEGKPVRDFTYVYYVTAAFFVLNAAAGLCFDLKEEKTATRSSGIVRDVRQQVFTNPKFLIFLGCVIACGAGSALIWNYLVWFIVEVAREDGCSDTIWVKTLHGLAICVQCYFGEIPFFILSGRMISKLGHSNCMSLVLLGFGLRFTAYYFLKNPWWILPLEILNGVTYATLYSAMVTYANALAPAGTEATVQGIVSAAFEGVGVSLGAFIGSQVIRSWGIRTLFLAAGLTATTLAVLHTAVQFLWDKREHNTPHLMTYNDRKLPPEQFQDDHGDPTG
;
A
#
# COMPACT_ATOMS: atom_id res chain seq x y z
N MET A 1 -43.41 -20.50 -11.51
CA MET A 1 -42.09 -20.05 -11.02
C MET A 1 -41.25 -21.30 -11.03
N ASP A 2 -40.63 -21.54 -12.18
CA ASP A 2 -39.87 -22.76 -12.43
C ASP A 2 -38.63 -22.78 -11.54
N ASP A 3 -38.40 -23.91 -10.89
CA ASP A 3 -37.17 -24.24 -10.19
C ASP A 3 -35.99 -24.09 -11.15
N VAL A 4 -35.28 -22.96 -11.07
CA VAL A 4 -33.99 -22.81 -11.74
C VAL A 4 -33.03 -23.75 -11.01
N PRO A 5 -32.50 -24.81 -11.66
CA PRO A 5 -31.61 -25.75 -11.00
C PRO A 5 -30.37 -25.02 -10.50
N LEU A 6 -29.90 -25.40 -9.31
CA LEU A 6 -28.63 -24.93 -8.75
C LEU A 6 -27.51 -24.99 -9.82
N PRO A 7 -26.71 -23.92 -10.02
CA PRO A 7 -25.78 -23.81 -11.15
C PRO A 7 -24.55 -24.74 -11.08
N CYS A 8 -24.47 -25.60 -10.05
CA CYS A 8 -23.35 -26.46 -9.76
C CYS A 8 -23.80 -27.86 -9.35
N GLN A 9 -23.25 -28.87 -10.01
CA GLN A 9 -23.43 -30.29 -9.73
C GLN A 9 -22.20 -30.82 -8.98
N MET A 10 -22.41 -31.50 -7.86
CA MET A 10 -21.34 -32.14 -7.10
C MET A 10 -21.33 -33.65 -7.38
N THR A 11 -20.19 -34.18 -7.80
CA THR A 11 -19.95 -35.60 -8.05
C THR A 11 -18.86 -36.11 -7.11
N CYS A 12 -19.16 -37.10 -6.27
CA CYS A 12 -18.21 -37.67 -5.33
C CYS A 12 -17.72 -39.04 -5.83
N ASP A 13 -16.41 -39.27 -5.78
CA ASP A 13 -15.82 -40.58 -6.07
C ASP A 13 -15.92 -41.47 -4.83
N GLY A 14 -16.35 -42.72 -4.99
CA GLY A 14 -16.32 -43.74 -3.91
C GLY A 14 -17.66 -44.36 -3.49
N THR A 15 -18.68 -44.39 -4.35
CA THR A 15 -19.94 -45.13 -4.07
C THR A 15 -19.71 -46.62 -3.73
N GLN A 16 -18.67 -47.26 -4.29
CA GLN A 16 -18.28 -48.62 -3.89
C GLN A 16 -17.71 -48.72 -2.46
N ASP A 17 -17.03 -47.70 -1.94
CA ASP A 17 -16.46 -47.74 -0.58
C ASP A 17 -17.57 -47.58 0.48
N LEU A 18 -18.64 -46.85 0.16
CA LEU A 18 -19.88 -46.81 0.93
C LEU A 18 -20.54 -48.20 0.99
N LEU A 19 -20.70 -48.86 -0.17
CA LEU A 19 -21.27 -50.21 -0.26
C LEU A 19 -20.44 -51.23 0.52
N ASN A 20 -19.11 -51.15 0.45
CA ASN A 20 -18.21 -52.04 1.19
C ASN A 20 -18.26 -51.81 2.70
N ARG A 21 -18.32 -50.57 3.18
CA ARG A 21 -18.42 -50.26 4.62
C ARG A 21 -19.80 -50.56 5.20
N LEU A 22 -20.87 -50.48 4.39
CA LEU A 22 -22.21 -50.94 4.76
C LEU A 22 -22.24 -52.48 4.93
N ASN A 23 -21.55 -53.21 4.06
CA ASN A 23 -21.45 -54.68 4.15
C ASN A 23 -20.67 -55.19 5.37
N ASP A 24 -19.68 -54.42 5.87
CA ASP A 24 -18.92 -54.78 7.08
C ASP A 24 -19.75 -54.72 8.38
N HIS A 25 -20.90 -54.04 8.36
CA HIS A 25 -21.88 -54.07 9.44
C HIS A 25 -22.98 -55.08 9.11
N LYS A 26 -22.74 -56.36 9.45
CA LYS A 26 -23.62 -57.54 9.30
C LYS A 26 -25.10 -57.32 9.67
N ILE A 27 -25.83 -56.63 8.81
CA ILE A 27 -27.27 -56.61 8.71
C ILE A 27 -27.49 -56.48 7.20
N TYR A 28 -28.43 -57.21 6.61
CA TYR A 28 -28.78 -57.23 5.16
C TYR A 28 -27.99 -58.25 4.29
N PRO A 29 -28.45 -59.51 4.26
CA PRO A 29 -28.11 -60.45 3.20
C PRO A 29 -29.08 -60.22 2.03
N GLU A 30 -28.64 -59.51 0.99
CA GLU A 30 -29.20 -59.41 -0.38
C GLU A 30 -29.10 -57.96 -0.88
N VAL A 31 -27.89 -57.58 -1.29
CA VAL A 31 -27.72 -56.48 -2.26
C VAL A 31 -27.22 -57.15 -3.54
N ASP A 32 -28.13 -57.30 -4.50
CA ASP A 32 -27.82 -57.85 -5.82
C ASP A 32 -26.93 -56.85 -6.57
N ASN A 33 -25.67 -57.23 -6.78
CA ASN A 33 -24.60 -56.42 -7.38
C ASN A 33 -24.78 -56.15 -8.89
N THR A 34 -25.91 -56.54 -9.49
CA THR A 34 -26.07 -56.54 -10.95
C THR A 34 -26.96 -55.44 -11.51
N THR A 35 -27.76 -54.74 -10.69
CA THR A 35 -28.64 -53.63 -11.14
C THR A 35 -28.45 -52.38 -10.27
N GLY A 36 -27.34 -51.69 -10.52
CA GLY A 36 -26.86 -50.57 -9.71
C GLY A 36 -27.60 -49.25 -9.90
N GLU A 37 -28.63 -49.01 -9.11
CA GLU A 37 -29.06 -47.64 -8.75
C GLU A 37 -29.36 -47.56 -7.24
N LEU A 38 -28.37 -47.10 -6.47
CA LEU A 38 -28.55 -46.70 -5.07
C LEU A 38 -28.94 -45.20 -5.08
N SER A 39 -30.17 -44.88 -4.66
CA SER A 39 -30.61 -43.48 -4.52
C SER A 39 -30.46 -43.04 -3.07
N VAL A 40 -29.67 -41.99 -2.86
CA VAL A 40 -29.33 -41.45 -1.53
C VAL A 40 -30.06 -40.12 -1.35
N GLY A 41 -30.91 -40.02 -0.32
CA GLY A 41 -31.52 -38.76 0.10
C GLY A 41 -30.60 -38.00 1.05
N ILE A 42 -30.15 -36.82 0.66
CA ILE A 42 -29.30 -35.94 1.48
C ILE A 42 -30.09 -34.69 1.81
N SER A 43 -30.27 -34.38 3.10
CA SER A 43 -30.77 -33.06 3.52
C SER A 43 -29.60 -32.11 3.81
N PHE A 44 -29.85 -30.81 3.64
CA PHE A 44 -28.83 -29.76 3.71
C PHE A 44 -28.92 -28.91 5.00
N PRO A 45 -28.46 -29.39 6.17
CA PRO A 45 -28.04 -28.51 7.24
C PRO A 45 -26.55 -28.18 7.02
N LEU A 46 -26.27 -27.12 6.27
CA LEU A 46 -24.89 -26.66 6.02
C LEU A 46 -24.24 -26.16 7.33
N VAL A 47 -23.47 -27.02 7.99
CA VAL A 47 -22.55 -26.63 9.06
C VAL A 47 -21.13 -26.60 8.49
N LYS A 48 -20.55 -25.40 8.40
CA LYS A 48 -19.23 -25.19 7.78
C LYS A 48 -18.17 -25.15 8.88
N GLU A 49 -17.59 -26.30 9.18
CA GLU A 49 -16.36 -26.39 9.97
C GLU A 49 -15.25 -26.98 9.09
N THR A 50 -14.05 -26.37 9.13
CA THR A 50 -12.80 -26.94 8.58
C THR A 50 -12.78 -27.36 7.09
N HIS A 51 -13.33 -26.56 6.16
CA HIS A 51 -13.31 -26.86 4.71
C HIS A 51 -13.95 -28.21 4.34
N GLN A 52 -14.61 -28.86 5.29
CA GLN A 52 -15.34 -30.09 5.14
C GLN A 52 -16.83 -29.76 5.22
N ILE A 53 -17.61 -30.26 4.27
CA ILE A 53 -19.06 -30.10 4.28
C ILE A 53 -19.62 -31.35 4.96
N TYR A 54 -20.19 -31.18 6.15
CA TYR A 54 -20.91 -32.26 6.81
C TYR A 54 -22.31 -32.38 6.22
N MET A 55 -22.64 -33.54 5.68
CA MET A 55 -23.95 -33.84 5.10
C MET A 55 -24.58 -34.98 5.87
N LYS A 56 -25.85 -34.81 6.27
CA LYS A 56 -26.62 -35.88 6.90
C LYS A 56 -27.31 -36.68 5.80
N VAL A 57 -27.06 -37.99 5.79
CA VAL A 57 -27.79 -38.94 4.93
C VAL A 57 -29.03 -39.37 5.69
N ASP A 58 -30.22 -39.00 5.19
CA ASP A 58 -31.48 -39.32 5.89
C ASP A 58 -32.05 -40.68 5.50
N TYR A 59 -31.81 -41.14 4.26
CA TYR A 59 -32.23 -42.47 3.84
C TYR A 59 -31.40 -43.04 2.68
N LEU A 60 -31.27 -44.36 2.66
CA LEU A 60 -30.77 -45.15 1.54
C LEU A 60 -31.92 -45.96 0.94
N ASN A 61 -32.09 -45.88 -0.37
CA ASN A 61 -33.06 -46.67 -1.11
C ASN A 61 -32.33 -47.70 -1.97
N THR A 62 -32.49 -48.98 -1.63
CA THR A 62 -32.05 -50.11 -2.45
C THR A 62 -33.19 -50.56 -3.37
N SER A 63 -32.85 -51.27 -4.46
CA SER A 63 -33.78 -51.75 -5.51
C SER A 63 -35.01 -52.55 -5.01
N SER A 64 -35.05 -52.88 -3.72
CA SER A 64 -36.15 -53.50 -2.98
C SER A 64 -37.03 -52.52 -2.18
N GLN A 65 -37.27 -51.28 -2.63
CA GLN A 65 -38.28 -50.32 -2.09
C GLN A 65 -38.32 -50.09 -0.56
N ASN A 66 -37.28 -50.48 0.19
CA ASN A 66 -37.22 -50.33 1.64
C ASN A 66 -36.33 -49.13 2.01
N TRP A 67 -36.92 -48.18 2.74
CA TRP A 67 -36.22 -46.98 3.24
C TRP A 67 -35.40 -47.35 4.47
N LEU A 68 -34.07 -47.19 4.39
CA LEU A 68 -33.15 -47.50 5.50
C LEU A 68 -32.52 -46.21 6.03
N GLU A 69 -32.52 -46.02 7.35
CA GLU A 69 -31.88 -44.90 8.04
C GLU A 69 -30.46 -45.33 8.48
N PRO A 70 -29.37 -44.86 7.84
CA PRO A 70 -28.03 -45.33 8.15
C PRO A 70 -27.49 -44.68 9.43
N SER A 71 -27.04 -45.50 10.38
CA SER A 71 -26.32 -45.06 11.58
C SER A 71 -24.82 -45.32 11.43
N CYS A 72 -24.02 -44.28 11.17
CA CYS A 72 -22.55 -44.38 11.14
C CYS A 72 -21.95 -43.97 12.50
N SER A 73 -21.02 -44.77 13.02
CA SER A 73 -20.31 -44.51 14.29
C SER A 73 -19.13 -43.52 14.16
N SER A 74 -18.67 -43.23 12.94
CA SER A 74 -17.61 -42.23 12.66
C SER A 74 -17.87 -41.50 11.34
N PRO A 75 -17.56 -40.19 11.22
CA PRO A 75 -17.70 -39.45 9.98
C PRO A 75 -16.71 -39.98 8.92
N GLY A 76 -17.21 -40.28 7.72
CA GLY A 76 -16.39 -40.65 6.56
C GLY A 76 -15.99 -39.41 5.76
N GLU A 77 -14.78 -39.40 5.20
CA GLU A 77 -14.30 -38.35 4.30
C GLU A 77 -14.42 -38.81 2.84
N TRP A 78 -15.07 -38.01 1.99
CA TRP A 78 -15.21 -38.28 0.56
C TRP A 78 -14.59 -37.18 -0.29
N ASN A 79 -13.94 -37.58 -1.38
CA ASN A 79 -13.44 -36.65 -2.38
C ASN A 79 -14.56 -36.33 -3.37
N CYS A 80 -15.12 -35.13 -3.23
CA CYS A 80 -16.15 -34.61 -4.12
C CYS A 80 -15.58 -33.58 -5.09
N ARG A 81 -15.93 -33.72 -6.36
CA ARG A 81 -15.68 -32.75 -7.42
C ARG A 81 -16.94 -31.93 -7.65
N LEU A 82 -16.83 -30.62 -7.59
CA LEU A 82 -17.96 -29.71 -7.85
C LEU A 82 -17.79 -29.08 -9.24
N SER A 83 -18.70 -29.39 -10.15
CA SER A 83 -18.72 -28.92 -11.54
C SER A 83 -19.86 -27.93 -11.74
N CYS A 84 -19.57 -26.70 -12.16
CA CYS A 84 -20.60 -25.70 -12.43
C CYS A 84 -20.78 -25.50 -13.93
N SER A 85 -22.02 -25.29 -14.37
CA SER A 85 -22.35 -25.04 -15.79
C SER A 85 -21.74 -23.73 -16.30
N ASN A 86 -21.54 -22.76 -15.41
CA ASN A 86 -20.83 -21.52 -15.69
C ASN A 86 -19.36 -21.62 -15.25
N SER A 87 -18.43 -21.44 -16.19
CA SER A 87 -16.98 -21.49 -15.96
C SER A 87 -16.50 -20.43 -14.96
N VAL A 88 -17.14 -19.26 -14.90
CA VAL A 88 -16.84 -18.18 -13.94
C VAL A 88 -17.16 -18.64 -12.52
N ILE A 89 -18.31 -19.28 -12.31
CA ILE A 89 -18.73 -19.79 -11.00
C ILE A 89 -17.86 -20.98 -10.60
N HIS A 90 -17.55 -21.87 -11.55
CA HIS A 90 -16.66 -23.00 -11.32
C HIS A 90 -15.29 -22.55 -10.80
N ASP A 91 -14.67 -21.56 -11.44
CA ASP A 91 -13.36 -21.02 -11.03
C ASP A 91 -13.40 -20.30 -9.67
N LEU A 92 -14.51 -19.65 -9.32
CA LEU A 92 -14.67 -18.97 -8.03
C LEU A 92 -14.85 -19.96 -6.87
N VAL A 93 -15.55 -21.07 -7.11
CA VAL A 93 -15.86 -22.07 -6.07
C VAL A 93 -14.73 -23.08 -5.90
N THR A 94 -14.00 -23.42 -6.96
CA THR A 94 -12.93 -24.42 -6.92
C THR A 94 -11.59 -23.87 -6.42
N LYS A 95 -11.38 -22.55 -6.38
CA LYS A 95 -10.19 -21.95 -5.78
C LYS A 95 -10.30 -22.02 -4.25
N PRO A 96 -9.50 -22.86 -3.56
CA PRO A 96 -9.60 -23.00 -2.12
C PRO A 96 -9.20 -21.68 -1.45
N ALA A 97 -10.09 -21.11 -0.66
CA ALA A 97 -9.75 -20.01 0.23
C ALA A 97 -8.80 -20.53 1.31
N VAL A 98 -7.49 -20.32 1.14
CA VAL A 98 -6.48 -20.74 2.13
C VAL A 98 -6.70 -19.94 3.42
N ARG A 99 -6.91 -20.64 4.54
CA ARG A 99 -7.02 -20.00 5.86
C ARG A 99 -5.70 -19.30 6.19
N GLY A 100 -5.77 -18.09 6.73
CA GLY A 100 -4.59 -17.27 7.03
C GLY A 100 -3.55 -17.95 7.95
N SER A 101 -3.99 -18.85 8.83
CA SER A 101 -3.11 -19.62 9.74
C SER A 101 -2.28 -20.69 9.03
N SER A 102 -2.75 -21.24 7.91
CA SER A 102 -2.02 -22.24 7.12
C SER A 102 -1.05 -21.65 6.10
N LEU A 103 -1.11 -20.33 5.84
CA LEU A 103 -0.25 -19.66 4.84
C LEU A 103 1.25 -19.84 5.13
N PHE A 104 1.64 -19.72 6.39
CA PHE A 104 3.05 -19.83 6.80
C PHE A 104 3.63 -21.25 6.64
N SER A 105 2.76 -22.27 6.49
CA SER A 105 3.17 -23.66 6.29
C SER A 105 3.57 -23.96 4.84
N PHE A 106 3.16 -23.14 3.87
CA PHE A 106 3.46 -23.37 2.46
C PHE A 106 4.84 -22.82 2.09
N SER A 107 5.67 -23.62 1.41
CA SER A 107 6.98 -23.17 0.92
C SER A 107 6.88 -22.03 -0.10
N GLN A 108 5.81 -22.04 -0.91
CA GLN A 108 5.50 -20.99 -1.89
C GLN A 108 5.41 -19.60 -1.25
N PHE A 109 4.88 -19.50 -0.03
CA PHE A 109 4.80 -18.24 0.71
C PHE A 109 6.19 -17.67 0.99
N TRP A 110 7.11 -18.48 1.51
CA TRP A 110 8.46 -18.04 1.83
C TRP A 110 9.27 -17.69 0.58
N VAL A 111 9.11 -18.44 -0.50
CA VAL A 111 9.72 -18.10 -1.79
C VAL A 111 9.22 -16.74 -2.28
N PHE A 112 7.91 -16.48 -2.20
CA PHE A 112 7.33 -15.19 -2.55
C PHE A 112 7.88 -14.06 -1.67
N VAL A 113 7.97 -14.27 -0.35
CA VAL A 113 8.54 -13.28 0.59
C VAL A 113 9.98 -12.93 0.23
N VAL A 114 10.83 -13.92 -0.05
CA VAL A 114 12.23 -13.68 -0.44
C VAL A 114 12.32 -12.92 -1.76
N ILE A 115 11.55 -13.32 -2.78
CA ILE A 115 11.54 -12.64 -4.08
C ILE A 115 11.10 -11.18 -3.92
N VAL A 116 10.02 -10.92 -3.19
CA VAL A 116 9.51 -9.55 -2.96
C VAL A 116 10.50 -8.73 -2.15
N PHE A 117 11.14 -9.32 -1.13
CA PHE A 117 12.15 -8.63 -0.33
C PHE A 117 13.35 -8.20 -1.18
N VAL A 118 13.90 -9.11 -2.00
CA VAL A 118 15.01 -8.80 -2.91
C VAL A 118 14.57 -7.75 -3.93
N ALA A 119 13.42 -7.91 -4.56
CA ALA A 119 12.92 -6.97 -5.57
C ALA A 119 12.71 -5.56 -5.00
N LYS A 120 12.08 -5.44 -3.82
CA LYS A 120 11.82 -4.13 -3.17
C LYS A 120 13.12 -3.48 -2.71
N THR A 121 14.04 -4.24 -2.14
CA THR A 121 15.35 -3.73 -1.71
C THR A 121 16.14 -3.23 -2.93
N SER A 122 16.20 -4.00 -4.01
CA SER A 122 16.88 -3.61 -5.25
C SER A 122 16.25 -2.36 -5.88
N ALA A 123 14.93 -2.28 -5.94
CA ALA A 123 14.24 -1.11 -6.47
C ALA A 123 14.56 0.17 -5.66
N ARG A 124 14.62 0.07 -4.32
CA ARG A 124 14.96 1.22 -3.47
C ARG A 124 16.42 1.66 -3.61
N ASN A 125 17.34 0.71 -3.74
CA ASN A 125 18.74 1.01 -4.03
C ASN A 125 18.88 1.73 -5.37
N LEU A 126 18.19 1.24 -6.41
CA LEU A 126 18.21 1.85 -7.73
C LEU A 126 17.70 3.30 -7.70
N SER A 127 16.58 3.59 -7.02
CA SER A 127 16.09 4.97 -6.87
C SER A 127 17.10 5.86 -6.14
N THR A 128 17.67 5.39 -5.03
CA THR A 128 18.58 6.20 -4.20
C THR A 128 19.91 6.49 -4.93
N MET A 129 20.44 5.49 -5.63
CA MET A 129 21.63 5.66 -6.47
C MET A 129 21.34 6.57 -7.66
N GLY A 130 20.17 6.43 -8.28
CA GLY A 130 19.71 7.29 -9.37
C GLY A 130 19.69 8.76 -8.96
N ASP A 131 19.07 9.07 -7.82
CA ASP A 131 19.04 10.43 -7.27
C ASP A 131 20.45 10.95 -6.99
N THR A 132 21.31 10.13 -6.37
CA THR A 132 22.69 10.51 -6.07
C THR A 132 23.50 10.83 -7.33
N ILE A 133 23.37 9.99 -8.38
CA ILE A 133 24.04 10.20 -9.67
C ILE A 133 23.51 11.46 -10.34
N CYS A 134 22.19 11.66 -10.31
CA CYS A 134 21.53 12.85 -10.83
C CYS A 134 22.08 14.12 -10.18
N PHE A 135 22.09 14.20 -8.85
CA PHE A 135 22.63 15.34 -8.11
C PHE A 135 24.10 15.59 -8.41
N LYS A 136 24.92 14.53 -8.59
CA LYS A 136 26.32 14.68 -8.97
C LYS A 136 26.50 15.23 -10.39
N LEU A 137 25.68 14.79 -11.35
CA LEU A 137 25.74 15.25 -12.74
C LEU A 137 25.28 16.70 -12.91
N LEU A 138 24.34 17.15 -12.10
CA LEU A 138 23.76 18.49 -12.17
C LEU A 138 24.69 19.59 -11.63
N GLY A 139 25.56 19.28 -10.66
CA GLY A 139 26.51 20.24 -10.10
C GLY A 139 25.86 21.35 -9.24
N GLY A 140 26.69 22.03 -8.43
CA GLY A 140 26.25 22.91 -7.34
C GLY A 140 25.45 24.16 -7.74
N ASP A 141 25.52 24.61 -8.99
CA ASP A 141 24.84 25.85 -9.45
C ASP A 141 23.45 25.61 -10.07
N LYS A 142 23.02 24.35 -10.26
CA LYS A 142 21.76 24.00 -10.94
C LYS A 142 20.77 23.26 -10.05
N GLN A 143 20.62 23.72 -8.81
CA GLN A 143 19.72 23.10 -7.84
C GLN A 143 18.25 23.09 -8.29
N ASN A 144 17.84 24.06 -9.12
CA ASN A 144 16.52 24.10 -9.75
C ASN A 144 16.31 22.98 -10.78
N ASP A 145 17.36 22.56 -11.50
CA ASP A 145 17.28 21.50 -12.51
C ASP A 145 17.10 20.12 -11.85
N ALA A 146 17.60 19.93 -10.62
CA ALA A 146 17.36 18.71 -9.84
C ALA A 146 15.88 18.56 -9.43
N GLY A 147 15.24 19.67 -9.05
CA GLY A 147 13.79 19.70 -8.81
C GLY A 147 12.99 19.41 -10.08
N LEU A 148 13.47 19.89 -11.23
CA LEU A 148 12.85 19.60 -12.54
C LEU A 148 12.96 18.12 -12.91
N GLN A 149 14.06 17.44 -12.61
CA GLN A 149 14.18 16.00 -12.81
C GLN A 149 13.17 15.21 -11.96
N MET A 150 13.02 15.59 -10.69
CA MET A 150 12.01 14.99 -9.80
C MET A 150 10.58 15.22 -10.31
N LEU A 151 10.33 16.37 -10.93
CA LEU A 151 9.05 16.70 -11.58
C LEU A 151 8.70 15.71 -12.69
N TRP A 152 9.65 15.40 -13.57
CA TRP A 152 9.47 14.38 -14.62
C TRP A 152 9.23 13.00 -14.03
N GLY A 153 9.86 12.68 -12.90
CA GLY A 153 9.58 11.48 -12.11
C GLY A 153 8.11 11.39 -11.69
N SER A 154 7.57 12.40 -11.00
CA SER A 154 6.15 12.45 -10.61
C SER A 154 5.21 12.43 -11.82
N ALA A 155 5.51 13.17 -12.89
CA ALA A 155 4.71 13.17 -14.11
C ALA A 155 4.62 11.76 -14.74
N SER A 156 5.76 11.05 -14.81
CA SER A 156 5.81 9.68 -15.33
C SER A 156 5.00 8.71 -14.47
N TRP A 157 5.07 8.84 -13.14
CA TRP A 157 4.33 8.00 -12.19
C TRP A 157 2.82 8.17 -12.39
N GLY A 158 2.34 9.41 -12.50
CA GLY A 158 0.93 9.71 -12.75
C GLY A 158 0.43 9.14 -14.08
N LEU A 159 1.16 9.39 -15.16
CA LEU A 159 0.76 8.96 -16.51
C LEU A 159 0.76 7.44 -16.66
N LEU A 160 1.81 6.76 -16.22
CA LEU A 160 1.91 5.29 -16.30
C LEU A 160 0.88 4.60 -15.40
N SER A 161 0.51 5.20 -14.27
CA SER A 161 -0.54 4.65 -13.39
C SER A 161 -1.91 4.66 -14.06
N VAL A 162 -2.25 5.70 -14.83
CA VAL A 162 -3.50 5.74 -15.61
C VAL A 162 -3.47 4.73 -16.74
N ALA A 163 -2.37 4.69 -17.50
CA ALA A 163 -2.23 3.76 -18.62
C ALA A 163 -2.35 2.30 -18.18
N THR A 164 -1.69 1.93 -17.08
CA THR A 164 -1.78 0.58 -16.50
C THR A 164 -3.15 0.28 -15.91
N GLY A 165 -3.78 1.22 -15.21
CA GLY A 165 -5.14 1.07 -14.68
C GLY A 165 -6.18 0.82 -15.79
N PHE A 166 -6.14 1.63 -16.84
CA PHE A 166 -7.02 1.50 -18.01
C PHE A 166 -6.80 0.20 -18.79
N ALA A 167 -5.54 -0.17 -19.01
CA ALA A 167 -5.20 -1.42 -19.70
C ALA A 167 -5.68 -2.65 -18.92
N VAL A 168 -5.51 -2.67 -17.59
CA VAL A 168 -6.01 -3.78 -16.77
C VAL A 168 -7.53 -3.89 -16.83
N ASP A 169 -8.25 -2.77 -16.79
CA ASP A 169 -9.73 -2.80 -16.83
C ASP A 169 -10.24 -3.26 -18.20
N SER A 170 -9.67 -2.73 -19.29
CA SER A 170 -10.07 -3.06 -20.65
C SER A 170 -9.72 -4.50 -21.04
N LEU A 171 -8.53 -4.99 -20.67
CA LEU A 171 -8.07 -6.34 -21.00
C LEU A 171 -8.64 -7.43 -20.07
N SER A 172 -9.25 -7.02 -18.96
CA SER A 172 -9.93 -7.92 -18.02
C SER A 172 -11.44 -7.99 -18.21
N GLU A 173 -11.99 -7.29 -19.20
CA GLU A 173 -13.43 -7.32 -19.49
C GLU A 173 -13.89 -8.76 -19.81
N GLY A 174 -14.89 -9.25 -19.08
CA GLY A 174 -15.43 -10.60 -19.23
C GLY A 174 -14.65 -11.73 -18.52
N LYS A 175 -13.55 -11.45 -17.82
CA LYS A 175 -12.81 -12.47 -17.03
C LYS A 175 -13.24 -12.50 -15.54
N PRO A 176 -13.30 -13.68 -14.88
CA PRO A 176 -13.63 -13.81 -13.46
C PRO A 176 -12.60 -13.17 -12.52
N VAL A 177 -11.35 -13.09 -12.96
CA VAL A 177 -10.23 -12.50 -12.21
C VAL A 177 -9.50 -11.53 -13.13
N ARG A 178 -9.12 -10.36 -12.61
CA ARG A 178 -8.38 -9.38 -13.40
C ARG A 178 -7.01 -9.91 -13.79
N ASP A 179 -6.67 -9.70 -15.05
CA ASP A 179 -5.45 -10.18 -15.66
C ASP A 179 -4.36 -9.10 -15.54
N PHE A 180 -3.36 -9.37 -14.69
CA PHE A 180 -2.21 -8.47 -14.48
C PHE A 180 -1.02 -8.81 -15.39
N THR A 181 -1.13 -9.81 -16.26
CA THR A 181 -0.03 -10.30 -17.10
C THR A 181 0.56 -9.18 -17.96
N TYR A 182 -0.28 -8.31 -18.52
CA TYR A 182 0.13 -7.15 -19.29
C TYR A 182 1.06 -6.21 -18.48
N VAL A 183 0.73 -5.96 -17.22
CA VAL A 183 1.51 -5.07 -16.34
C VAL A 183 2.92 -5.62 -16.12
N TYR A 184 3.05 -6.94 -15.97
CA TYR A 184 4.37 -7.58 -15.83
C TYR A 184 5.22 -7.43 -17.09
N TYR A 185 4.65 -7.61 -18.29
CA TYR A 185 5.38 -7.43 -19.55
C TYR A 185 5.83 -5.98 -19.77
N VAL A 186 4.94 -5.01 -19.53
CA VAL A 186 5.28 -3.59 -19.65
C VAL A 186 6.39 -3.21 -18.66
N THR A 187 6.28 -3.68 -17.40
CA THR A 187 7.31 -3.43 -16.38
C THR A 187 8.66 -4.04 -16.78
N ALA A 188 8.66 -5.27 -17.32
CA ALA A 188 9.88 -5.91 -17.81
C ALA A 188 10.53 -5.13 -18.96
N ALA A 189 9.72 -4.62 -19.91
CA ALA A 189 10.22 -3.79 -21.01
C ALA A 189 10.89 -2.50 -20.50
N PHE A 190 10.27 -1.80 -19.54
CA PHE A 190 10.86 -0.61 -18.93
C PHE A 190 12.16 -0.91 -18.16
N PHE A 191 12.25 -2.04 -17.48
CA PHE A 191 13.50 -2.44 -16.83
C PHE A 191 14.63 -2.72 -17.83
N VAL A 192 14.32 -3.37 -18.97
CA VAL A 192 15.30 -3.58 -20.05
C VAL A 192 15.74 -2.26 -20.66
N LEU A 193 14.81 -1.34 -20.92
CA LEU A 193 15.13 0.00 -21.43
C LEU A 193 15.99 0.80 -20.45
N ASN A 194 15.67 0.74 -19.15
CA ASN A 194 16.47 1.40 -18.12
C ASN A 194 17.88 0.81 -18.02
N ALA A 195 18.02 -0.52 -18.11
CA ALA A 195 19.32 -1.18 -18.12
C ALA A 195 20.13 -0.80 -19.38
N ALA A 196 19.49 -0.77 -20.56
CA ALA A 196 20.13 -0.34 -21.80
C ALA A 196 20.59 1.11 -21.73
N ALA A 197 19.76 2.02 -21.20
CA ALA A 197 20.13 3.41 -20.99
C ALA A 197 21.31 3.52 -20.01
N GLY A 198 21.29 2.78 -18.90
CA GLY A 198 22.38 2.73 -17.93
C GLY A 198 23.72 2.27 -18.51
N LEU A 199 23.71 1.31 -19.44
CA LEU A 199 24.92 0.88 -20.15
C LEU A 199 25.48 1.94 -21.10
N CYS A 200 24.66 2.89 -21.54
CA CYS A 200 25.08 4.01 -22.39
C CYS A 200 25.60 5.22 -21.59
N PHE A 201 25.43 5.24 -20.26
CA PHE A 201 25.90 6.34 -19.42
C PHE A 201 27.35 6.12 -18.96
N ASP A 202 28.27 6.94 -19.47
CA ASP A 202 29.67 6.94 -19.03
C ASP A 202 29.85 7.94 -17.88
N LEU A 203 29.94 7.41 -16.65
CA LEU A 203 30.15 8.23 -15.45
C LEU A 203 31.65 8.43 -15.23
N LYS A 204 32.15 9.63 -15.55
CA LYS A 204 33.50 10.03 -15.16
C LYS A 204 33.55 10.18 -13.64
N GLU A 205 34.28 9.28 -12.98
CA GLU A 205 34.53 9.36 -11.54
C GLU A 205 35.29 10.64 -11.19
N GLU A 206 34.66 11.55 -10.47
CA GLU A 206 35.37 12.62 -9.79
C GLU A 206 35.84 12.11 -8.42
N LYS A 207 37.15 11.98 -8.26
CA LYS A 207 37.82 11.52 -7.04
C LYS A 207 37.81 12.61 -5.96
N THR A 208 36.64 12.98 -5.45
CA THR A 208 36.58 13.96 -4.38
C THR A 208 35.48 13.61 -3.38
N ALA A 209 35.79 12.69 -2.47
CA ALA A 209 35.08 12.59 -1.20
C ALA A 209 36.15 12.55 -0.10
N THR A 210 36.49 13.73 0.41
CA THR A 210 37.26 13.89 1.64
C THR A 210 36.48 13.22 2.78
N ARG A 211 36.93 12.02 3.18
CA ARG A 211 36.38 11.28 4.32
C ARG A 211 36.71 12.05 5.61
N SER A 212 35.81 12.93 6.05
CA SER A 212 35.99 13.66 7.30
C SER A 212 36.07 12.69 8.48
N SER A 213 37.20 12.69 9.18
CA SER A 213 37.44 11.91 10.39
C SER A 213 36.77 12.62 11.58
N GLY A 214 35.44 12.56 11.65
CA GLY A 214 34.65 13.25 12.66
C GLY A 214 33.14 13.12 12.53
N ILE A 215 32.65 12.75 11.33
CA ILE A 215 31.22 12.67 10.95
C ILE A 215 30.35 12.00 12.02
N VAL A 216 30.77 10.85 12.56
CA VAL A 216 29.95 10.08 13.52
C VAL A 216 29.76 10.82 14.85
N ARG A 217 30.78 11.54 15.33
CA ARG A 217 30.71 12.27 16.61
C ARG A 217 29.83 13.51 16.47
N ASP A 218 30.03 14.26 15.40
CA ASP A 218 29.34 15.53 15.17
C ASP A 218 27.85 15.27 14.86
N VAL A 219 27.56 14.24 14.06
CA VAL A 219 26.17 13.79 13.81
C VAL A 219 25.53 13.26 15.08
N ARG A 220 26.22 12.44 15.89
CA ARG A 220 25.67 11.93 17.16
C ARG A 220 25.31 13.07 18.11
N GLN A 221 26.17 14.06 18.23
CA GLN A 221 25.94 15.20 19.11
C GLN A 221 24.74 16.03 18.62
N GLN A 222 24.66 16.31 17.31
CA GLN A 222 23.55 17.08 16.73
C GLN A 222 22.20 16.36 16.83
N VAL A 223 22.17 15.06 16.51
CA VAL A 223 20.94 14.26 16.41
C VAL A 223 20.34 13.93 17.77
N PHE A 224 21.17 13.53 18.74
CA PHE A 224 20.68 13.02 20.02
C PHE A 224 20.68 14.05 21.15
N THR A 225 21.32 15.21 20.97
CA THR A 225 21.43 16.24 22.03
C THR A 225 20.53 17.44 21.76
N ASN A 226 20.14 17.70 20.51
CA ASN A 226 19.28 18.84 20.18
C ASN A 226 17.78 18.48 20.32
N PRO A 227 17.06 19.03 21.32
CA PRO A 227 15.65 18.71 21.51
C PRO A 227 14.76 19.14 20.34
N LYS A 228 15.12 20.21 19.60
CA LYS A 228 14.38 20.64 18.40
C LYS A 228 14.47 19.59 17.28
N PHE A 229 15.64 18.98 17.11
CA PHE A 229 15.84 17.91 16.12
C PHE A 229 15.04 16.65 16.47
N LEU A 230 14.98 16.27 17.76
CA LEU A 230 14.19 15.10 18.20
C LEU A 230 12.69 15.29 17.99
N ILE A 231 12.15 16.48 18.28
CA ILE A 231 10.74 16.80 18.01
C ILE A 231 10.44 16.73 16.52
N PHE A 232 11.32 17.32 15.70
CA PHE A 232 11.23 17.24 14.24
C PHE A 232 11.25 15.78 13.75
N LEU A 233 12.18 14.96 14.26
CA LEU A 233 12.29 13.55 13.90
C LEU A 233 11.02 12.78 14.27
N GLY A 234 10.44 13.05 15.45
CA GLY A 234 9.16 12.48 15.86
C GLY A 234 8.01 12.86 14.92
N CYS A 235 7.96 14.12 14.46
CA CYS A 235 6.97 14.56 13.47
C CYS A 235 7.17 13.89 12.12
N VAL A 236 8.42 13.73 11.68
CA VAL A 236 8.75 12.99 10.45
C VAL A 236 8.30 11.54 10.53
N ILE A 237 8.51 10.86 11.67
CA ILE A 237 8.01 9.49 11.88
C ILE A 237 6.47 9.45 11.82
N ALA A 238 5.78 10.40 12.46
CA ALA A 238 4.32 10.48 12.43
C ALA A 238 3.78 10.72 11.02
N CYS A 239 4.39 11.63 10.26
CA CYS A 239 4.07 11.85 8.86
C CYS A 239 4.37 10.62 7.99
N GLY A 240 5.47 9.90 8.26
CA GLY A 240 5.80 8.63 7.61
C GLY A 240 4.75 7.56 7.86
N ALA A 241 4.26 7.46 9.10
CA ALA A 241 3.17 6.57 9.44
C ALA A 241 1.88 6.93 8.70
N GLY A 242 1.55 8.22 8.55
CA GLY A 242 0.44 8.70 7.72
C GLY A 242 0.62 8.32 6.24
N SER A 243 1.78 8.60 5.65
CA SER A 243 2.10 8.24 4.27
C SER A 243 1.96 6.74 4.00
N ALA A 244 2.34 5.88 4.96
CA ALA A 244 2.14 4.45 4.82
C ALA A 244 0.69 4.03 4.69
N LEU A 245 -0.24 4.70 5.39
CA LEU A 245 -1.65 4.37 5.30
C LEU A 245 -2.17 4.61 3.88
N ILE A 246 -1.69 5.69 3.24
CA ILE A 246 -2.04 6.02 1.86
C ILE A 246 -1.42 4.99 0.91
N TRP A 247 -0.09 4.79 0.99
CA TRP A 247 0.63 3.92 0.06
C TRP A 247 0.18 2.46 0.09
N ASN A 248 -0.23 1.95 1.25
CA ASN A 248 -0.63 0.55 1.40
C ASN A 248 -2.14 0.34 1.36
N TYR A 249 -2.96 1.27 1.86
CA TYR A 249 -4.39 1.04 2.08
C TYR A 249 -5.32 1.91 1.22
N LEU A 250 -4.85 2.99 0.58
CA LEU A 250 -5.72 3.84 -0.25
C LEU A 250 -6.41 3.06 -1.37
N VAL A 251 -5.63 2.25 -2.10
CA VAL A 251 -6.14 1.42 -3.20
C VAL A 251 -7.15 0.39 -2.69
N TRP A 252 -6.93 -0.15 -1.49
CA TRP A 252 -7.88 -1.07 -0.89
C TRP A 252 -9.16 -0.36 -0.45
N PHE A 253 -9.03 0.85 0.11
CA PHE A 253 -10.15 1.69 0.51
C PHE A 253 -11.05 2.05 -0.67
N ILE A 254 -10.48 2.45 -1.82
CA ILE A 254 -11.26 2.76 -3.02
C ILE A 254 -12.10 1.56 -3.46
N VAL A 255 -11.53 0.35 -3.42
CA VAL A 255 -12.27 -0.88 -3.74
C VAL A 255 -13.41 -1.12 -2.77
N GLU A 256 -13.19 -0.88 -1.47
CA GLU A 256 -14.22 -1.08 -0.46
C GLU A 256 -15.38 -0.08 -0.63
N VAL A 257 -15.07 1.20 -0.85
CA VAL A 257 -16.09 2.22 -1.11
C VAL A 257 -16.87 1.91 -2.40
N ALA A 258 -16.18 1.50 -3.47
CA ALA A 258 -16.84 1.13 -4.73
C ALA A 258 -17.79 -0.08 -4.55
N ARG A 259 -17.50 -1.01 -3.64
CA ARG A 259 -18.41 -2.12 -3.31
C ARG A 259 -19.64 -1.67 -2.56
N GLU A 260 -19.51 -0.66 -1.70
CA GLU A 260 -20.63 -0.11 -0.92
C GLU A 260 -21.61 0.72 -1.78
N ASP A 261 -21.13 1.44 -2.79
CA ASP A 261 -21.97 2.29 -3.68
C ASP A 261 -22.73 1.45 -4.74
N GLY A 262 -22.18 0.31 -5.19
CA GLY A 262 -22.88 -0.68 -6.03
C GLY A 262 -22.02 -1.34 -7.13
N CYS A 263 -22.48 -2.49 -7.67
CA CYS A 263 -21.71 -3.31 -8.62
C CYS A 263 -21.27 -2.60 -9.91
N SER A 264 -21.95 -1.55 -10.37
CA SER A 264 -21.67 -0.91 -11.66
C SER A 264 -20.32 -0.18 -11.71
N ASP A 265 -19.91 0.44 -10.60
CA ASP A 265 -18.66 1.21 -10.53
C ASP A 265 -17.43 0.33 -10.29
N THR A 266 -17.65 -0.97 -10.00
CA THR A 266 -16.54 -1.91 -9.80
C THR A 266 -15.78 -2.19 -11.09
N ILE A 267 -16.38 -2.01 -12.27
CA ILE A 267 -15.76 -2.31 -13.57
C ILE A 267 -14.49 -1.45 -13.75
N TRP A 268 -14.60 -0.14 -13.53
CA TRP A 268 -13.53 0.85 -13.77
C TRP A 268 -12.64 1.16 -12.55
N VAL A 269 -12.67 0.30 -11.52
CA VAL A 269 -12.00 0.60 -10.25
C VAL A 269 -10.46 0.69 -10.38
N LYS A 270 -9.80 -0.01 -11.31
CA LYS A 270 -8.33 0.12 -11.47
C LYS A 270 -7.97 1.37 -12.24
N THR A 271 -8.78 1.76 -13.22
CA THR A 271 -8.69 3.05 -13.89
C THR A 271 -8.84 4.18 -12.88
N LEU A 272 -9.78 4.07 -11.94
CA LEU A 272 -9.93 5.02 -10.84
C LEU A 272 -8.68 5.08 -9.93
N HIS A 273 -8.05 3.95 -9.62
CA HIS A 273 -6.77 3.96 -8.89
C HIS A 273 -5.68 4.72 -9.67
N GLY A 274 -5.56 4.46 -10.97
CA GLY A 274 -4.62 5.15 -11.84
C GLY A 274 -4.86 6.65 -11.90
N LEU A 275 -6.13 7.05 -12.04
CA LEU A 275 -6.55 8.46 -12.03
C LEU A 275 -6.27 9.13 -10.69
N ALA A 276 -6.54 8.45 -9.58
CA ALA A 276 -6.25 8.98 -8.24
C ALA A 276 -4.76 9.32 -8.11
N ILE A 277 -3.87 8.40 -8.50
CA ILE A 277 -2.41 8.63 -8.50
C ILE A 277 -2.02 9.76 -9.48
N CYS A 278 -2.64 9.83 -10.66
CA CYS A 278 -2.39 10.92 -11.60
C CYS A 278 -2.76 12.28 -11.01
N VAL A 279 -3.90 12.39 -10.33
CA VAL A 279 -4.30 13.62 -9.66
C VAL A 279 -3.33 13.98 -8.53
N GLN A 280 -2.88 12.99 -7.74
CA GLN A 280 -1.84 13.18 -6.73
C GLN A 280 -0.58 13.81 -7.33
N CYS A 281 -0.10 13.29 -8.47
CA CYS A 281 1.13 13.78 -9.10
C CYS A 281 0.93 15.15 -9.78
N TYR A 282 -0.06 15.29 -10.66
CA TYR A 282 -0.21 16.47 -11.52
C TYR A 282 -0.79 17.69 -10.81
N PHE A 283 -1.79 17.50 -9.94
CA PHE A 283 -2.47 18.61 -9.27
C PHE A 283 -1.98 18.78 -7.82
N GLY A 284 -1.51 17.70 -7.19
CA GLY A 284 -0.93 17.74 -5.85
C GLY A 284 0.57 18.05 -5.88
N GLU A 285 1.39 17.10 -6.30
CA GLU A 285 2.85 17.14 -6.14
C GLU A 285 3.50 18.25 -6.97
N ILE A 286 3.24 18.30 -8.28
CA ILE A 286 3.90 19.23 -9.20
C ILE A 286 3.74 20.70 -8.76
N PRO A 287 2.53 21.22 -8.51
CA PRO A 287 2.35 22.62 -8.11
C PRO A 287 2.93 22.90 -6.72
N PHE A 288 2.78 21.97 -5.77
CA PHE A 288 3.27 22.18 -4.41
C PHE A 288 4.78 22.05 -4.30
N PHE A 289 5.45 21.25 -5.14
CA PHE A 289 6.91 21.25 -5.19
C PHE A 289 7.44 22.63 -5.63
N ILE A 290 6.86 23.22 -6.66
CA ILE A 290 7.21 24.57 -7.13
C ILE A 290 6.92 25.62 -6.04
N LEU A 291 5.78 25.50 -5.34
CA LEU A 291 5.39 26.46 -4.30
C LEU A 291 6.10 26.25 -2.95
N SER A 292 6.66 25.05 -2.71
CA SER A 292 7.19 24.66 -1.40
C SER A 292 8.28 25.59 -0.88
N GLY A 293 9.18 26.08 -1.74
CA GLY A 293 10.21 27.05 -1.35
C GLY A 293 9.63 28.37 -0.84
N ARG A 294 8.55 28.86 -1.47
CA ARG A 294 7.82 30.06 -1.01
C ARG A 294 7.06 29.81 0.29
N MET A 295 6.52 28.61 0.48
CA MET A 295 5.83 28.24 1.72
C MET A 295 6.82 28.15 2.89
N ILE A 296 7.95 27.47 2.70
CA ILE A 296 8.97 27.28 3.74
C ILE A 296 9.61 28.62 4.11
N SER A 297 9.89 29.50 3.14
CA SER A 297 10.44 30.83 3.43
C SER A 297 9.47 31.75 4.17
N LYS A 298 8.15 31.67 3.89
CA LYS A 298 7.14 32.48 4.57
C LYS A 298 6.72 31.94 5.94
N LEU A 299 6.49 30.64 6.05
CA LEU A 299 5.93 30.00 7.24
C LEU A 299 7.01 29.47 8.18
N GLY A 300 8.19 29.12 7.65
CA GLY A 300 9.23 28.41 8.38
C GLY A 300 8.98 26.90 8.45
N HIS A 301 10.06 26.13 8.68
CA HIS A 301 10.03 24.67 8.65
C HIS A 301 9.07 24.06 9.69
N SER A 302 9.02 24.59 10.92
CA SER A 302 8.17 24.03 11.98
C SER A 302 6.68 24.22 11.71
N ASN A 303 6.27 25.39 11.23
CA ASN A 303 4.87 25.67 10.88
C ASN A 303 4.44 24.88 9.64
N CYS A 304 5.35 24.69 8.67
CA CYS A 304 5.11 23.79 7.54
C CYS A 304 4.83 22.36 8.02
N MET A 305 5.56 21.85 9.02
CA MET A 305 5.28 20.53 9.58
C MET A 305 3.91 20.44 10.26
N SER A 306 3.48 21.49 10.99
CA SER A 306 2.12 21.55 11.53
C SER A 306 1.05 21.56 10.42
N LEU A 307 1.28 22.29 9.33
CA LEU A 307 0.40 22.32 8.16
C LEU A 307 0.28 20.94 7.50
N VAL A 308 1.39 20.21 7.36
CA VAL A 308 1.39 18.84 6.83
C VAL A 308 0.53 17.92 7.70
N LEU A 309 0.70 17.95 9.03
CA LEU A 309 -0.08 17.12 9.96
C LEU A 309 -1.57 17.46 9.91
N LEU A 310 -1.93 18.76 9.81
CA LEU A 310 -3.32 19.17 9.58
C LEU A 310 -3.83 18.68 8.22
N GLY A 311 -3.00 18.73 7.18
CA GLY A 311 -3.32 18.19 5.85
C GLY A 311 -3.65 16.70 5.91
N PHE A 312 -2.88 15.91 6.66
CA PHE A 312 -3.19 14.50 6.90
C PHE A 312 -4.51 14.33 7.67
N GLY A 313 -4.72 15.14 8.71
CA GLY A 313 -5.96 15.16 9.49
C GLY A 313 -7.20 15.38 8.61
N LEU A 314 -7.17 16.42 7.78
CA LEU A 314 -8.24 16.74 6.84
C LEU A 314 -8.43 15.64 5.80
N ARG A 315 -7.35 15.18 5.16
CA ARG A 315 -7.39 14.16 4.11
C ARG A 315 -7.99 12.84 4.60
N PHE A 316 -7.53 12.34 5.75
CA PHE A 316 -8.04 11.09 6.32
C PHE A 316 -9.46 11.20 6.85
N THR A 317 -9.81 12.34 7.47
CA THR A 317 -11.19 12.58 7.90
C THR A 317 -12.13 12.66 6.70
N ALA A 318 -11.69 13.27 5.59
CA ALA A 318 -12.48 13.32 4.36
C ALA A 318 -12.72 11.92 3.76
N TYR A 319 -11.74 11.02 3.82
CA TYR A 319 -11.95 9.62 3.40
C TYR A 319 -13.05 8.92 4.20
N TYR A 320 -13.16 9.17 5.51
CA TYR A 320 -14.23 8.56 6.30
C TYR A 320 -15.64 8.88 5.78
N PHE A 321 -15.89 10.13 5.36
CA PHE A 321 -17.18 10.59 4.85
C PHE A 321 -17.44 10.23 3.38
N LEU A 322 -16.47 9.60 2.71
CA LEU A 322 -16.54 9.30 1.29
C LEU A 322 -17.50 8.12 1.04
N LYS A 323 -18.57 8.39 0.30
CA LYS A 323 -19.58 7.40 -0.10
C LYS A 323 -19.42 6.97 -1.56
N ASN A 324 -19.26 7.96 -2.45
CA ASN A 324 -19.06 7.69 -3.87
C ASN A 324 -17.56 7.73 -4.21
N PRO A 325 -17.02 6.68 -4.85
CA PRO A 325 -15.57 6.49 -5.01
C PRO A 325 -14.92 7.56 -5.90
N TRP A 326 -15.65 8.20 -6.82
CA TRP A 326 -15.11 9.22 -7.72
C TRP A 326 -14.74 10.52 -7.01
N TRP A 327 -15.36 10.81 -5.86
CA TRP A 327 -15.01 11.96 -5.02
C TRP A 327 -13.63 11.87 -4.40
N ILE A 328 -12.93 10.73 -4.55
CA ILE A 328 -11.55 10.63 -4.10
C ILE A 328 -10.61 11.49 -4.96
N LEU A 329 -10.91 11.69 -6.24
CA LEU A 329 -10.07 12.46 -7.17
C LEU A 329 -9.77 13.89 -6.69
N PRO A 330 -10.77 14.74 -6.35
CA PRO A 330 -10.46 16.07 -5.82
C PRO A 330 -9.76 16.03 -4.45
N LEU A 331 -9.99 15.00 -3.63
CA LEU A 331 -9.31 14.86 -2.34
C LEU A 331 -7.83 14.53 -2.50
N GLU A 332 -7.46 13.84 -3.59
CA GLU A 332 -6.06 13.51 -3.88
C GLU A 332 -5.18 14.73 -4.16
N ILE A 333 -5.75 15.90 -4.46
CA ILE A 333 -5.00 17.16 -4.56
C ILE A 333 -4.30 17.51 -3.23
N LEU A 334 -4.89 17.12 -2.09
CA LEU A 334 -4.28 17.30 -0.77
C LEU A 334 -2.93 16.57 -0.62
N ASN A 335 -2.59 15.66 -1.54
CA ASN A 335 -1.27 15.04 -1.59
C ASN A 335 -0.14 16.06 -1.74
N GLY A 336 -0.38 17.20 -2.40
CA GLY A 336 0.61 18.28 -2.47
C GLY A 336 0.98 18.84 -1.09
N VAL A 337 -0.01 18.98 -0.19
CA VAL A 337 0.24 19.42 1.19
C VAL A 337 0.88 18.29 1.99
N THR A 338 0.34 17.07 1.93
CA THR A 338 0.79 15.98 2.81
C THR A 338 2.13 15.37 2.41
N TYR A 339 2.47 15.36 1.12
CA TYR A 339 3.67 14.72 0.59
C TYR A 339 4.69 15.73 0.05
N ALA A 340 4.32 16.58 -0.92
CA ALA A 340 5.30 17.48 -1.53
C ALA A 340 5.84 18.53 -0.53
N THR A 341 4.97 19.16 0.25
CA THR A 341 5.40 20.12 1.29
C THR A 341 6.21 19.43 2.38
N LEU A 342 5.81 18.22 2.79
CA LEU A 342 6.53 17.40 3.76
C LEU A 342 7.95 17.08 3.27
N TYR A 343 8.07 16.54 2.07
CA TYR A 343 9.35 16.12 1.51
C TYR A 343 10.30 17.31 1.37
N SER A 344 9.82 18.44 0.84
CA SER A 344 10.61 19.67 0.76
C SER A 344 11.05 20.18 2.14
N ALA A 345 10.13 20.26 3.11
CA ALA A 345 10.45 20.72 4.47
C ALA A 345 11.42 19.76 5.18
N MET A 346 11.29 18.45 4.93
CA MET A 346 12.14 17.42 5.49
C MET A 346 13.59 17.56 5.02
N VAL A 347 13.80 17.68 3.69
CA VAL A 347 15.13 17.79 3.09
C VAL A 347 15.79 19.13 3.43
N THR A 348 15.06 20.23 3.33
CA THR A 348 15.59 21.58 3.62
C THR A 348 15.96 21.75 5.09
N TYR A 349 15.14 21.23 6.02
CA TYR A 349 15.44 21.29 7.44
C TYR A 349 16.62 20.38 7.82
N ALA A 350 16.71 19.18 7.24
CA ALA A 350 17.84 18.27 7.43
C ALA A 350 19.17 18.92 6.99
N ASN A 351 19.17 19.63 5.86
CA ASN A 351 20.33 20.38 5.39
C ASN A 351 20.68 21.56 6.29
N ALA A 352 19.68 22.34 6.70
CA ALA A 352 19.90 23.49 7.58
C ALA A 352 20.48 23.09 8.96
N LEU A 353 20.13 21.90 9.45
CA LEU A 353 20.65 21.34 10.68
C LEU A 353 21.85 20.41 10.50
N ALA A 354 22.42 20.27 9.31
CA ALA A 354 23.60 19.45 9.14
C ALA A 354 24.88 20.27 9.40
N PRO A 355 25.82 19.78 10.22
CA PRO A 355 27.19 20.27 10.21
C PRO A 355 27.78 20.20 8.79
N ALA A 356 28.61 21.18 8.43
CA ALA A 356 29.26 21.23 7.13
C ALA A 356 29.97 19.91 6.81
N GLY A 357 29.67 19.32 5.65
CA GLY A 357 30.20 18.02 5.22
C GLY A 357 29.49 16.78 5.79
N THR A 358 28.37 16.94 6.50
CA THR A 358 27.55 15.82 7.02
C THR A 358 26.11 15.79 6.50
N GLU A 359 25.76 16.66 5.55
CA GLU A 359 24.42 16.83 4.97
C GLU A 359 23.80 15.50 4.52
N ALA A 360 24.51 14.73 3.70
CA ALA A 360 24.06 13.43 3.21
C ALA A 360 23.79 12.43 4.36
N THR A 361 24.54 12.51 5.46
CA THR A 361 24.33 11.62 6.62
C THR A 361 23.08 12.01 7.40
N VAL A 362 22.87 13.31 7.64
CA VAL A 362 21.68 13.81 8.35
C VAL A 362 20.42 13.57 7.54
N GLN A 363 20.45 13.83 6.23
CA GLN A 363 19.35 13.46 5.32
C GLN A 363 19.08 11.95 5.35
N GLY A 364 20.11 11.10 5.33
CA GLY A 364 19.95 9.65 5.43
C GLY A 364 19.25 9.22 6.71
N ILE A 365 19.58 9.83 7.86
CA ILE A 365 18.92 9.55 9.14
C ILE A 365 17.44 9.97 9.10
N VAL A 366 17.15 11.16 8.58
CA VAL A 366 15.77 11.67 8.49
C VAL A 366 14.94 10.82 7.53
N SER A 367 15.49 10.41 6.38
CA SER A 367 14.84 9.49 5.44
C SER A 367 14.61 8.11 6.05
N ALA A 368 15.56 7.59 6.83
CA ALA A 368 15.39 6.34 7.57
C ALA A 368 14.31 6.43 8.65
N ALA A 369 14.15 7.59 9.29
CA ALA A 369 13.05 7.82 10.23
C ALA A 369 11.70 7.92 9.51
N PHE A 370 11.63 8.58 8.36
CA PHE A 370 10.40 8.71 7.56
C PHE A 370 9.95 7.37 6.96
N GLU A 371 10.74 6.78 6.07
CA GLU A 371 10.37 5.57 5.31
C GLU A 371 10.72 4.28 6.06
N GLY A 372 11.80 4.27 6.84
CA GLY A 372 12.20 3.07 7.58
C GLY A 372 11.28 2.84 8.78
N VAL A 373 11.32 3.76 9.74
CA VAL A 373 10.55 3.63 11.00
C VAL A 373 9.09 4.02 10.81
N GLY A 374 8.84 5.24 10.32
CA GLY A 374 7.49 5.80 10.20
C GLY A 374 6.58 4.94 9.33
N VAL A 375 6.99 4.68 8.09
CA VAL A 375 6.16 3.92 7.15
C VAL A 375 5.90 2.49 7.63
N SER A 376 6.92 1.81 8.18
CA SER A 376 6.76 0.46 8.73
C SER A 376 5.79 0.42 9.91
N LEU A 377 5.91 1.39 10.83
CA LEU A 377 5.03 1.47 12.00
C LEU A 377 3.58 1.77 11.59
N GLY A 378 3.39 2.69 10.64
CA GLY A 378 2.08 3.02 10.09
C GLY A 378 1.41 1.84 9.38
N ALA A 379 2.15 1.10 8.56
CA ALA A 379 1.65 -0.12 7.92
C ALA A 379 1.33 -1.22 8.95
N PHE A 380 2.18 -1.42 9.95
CA PHE A 380 1.91 -2.42 10.97
C PHE A 380 0.65 -2.09 11.79
N ILE A 381 0.57 -0.88 12.35
CA ILE A 381 -0.58 -0.42 13.15
C ILE A 381 -1.84 -0.39 12.29
N GLY A 382 -1.75 0.14 11.06
CA GLY A 382 -2.85 0.20 10.12
C GLY A 382 -3.44 -1.18 9.84
N SER A 383 -2.59 -2.18 9.58
CA SER A 383 -3.03 -3.57 9.37
C SER A 383 -3.81 -4.14 10.56
N GLN A 384 -3.38 -3.88 11.80
CA GLN A 384 -4.07 -4.37 13.00
C GLN A 384 -5.43 -3.69 13.22
N VAL A 385 -5.48 -2.37 12.98
CA VAL A 385 -6.73 -1.60 13.07
C VAL A 385 -7.73 -2.08 12.02
N ILE A 386 -7.30 -2.30 10.78
CA ILE A 386 -8.20 -2.79 9.74
C ILE A 386 -8.73 -4.19 10.09
N ARG A 387 -7.88 -5.08 10.64
CA ARG A 387 -8.30 -6.42 11.06
C ARG A 387 -9.39 -6.41 12.14
N SER A 388 -9.38 -5.41 13.03
CA SER A 388 -10.28 -5.34 14.19
C SER A 388 -11.53 -4.49 13.93
N TRP A 389 -11.38 -3.34 13.28
CA TRP A 389 -12.45 -2.34 13.13
C TRP A 389 -12.72 -1.90 11.68
N GLY A 390 -12.03 -2.50 10.71
CA GLY A 390 -12.21 -2.19 9.28
C GLY A 390 -11.49 -0.92 8.82
N ILE A 391 -11.53 -0.70 7.50
CA ILE A 391 -10.72 0.32 6.82
C ILE A 391 -11.25 1.75 6.98
N ARG A 392 -12.58 1.94 7.07
CA ARG A 392 -13.18 3.26 7.33
C ARG A 392 -12.76 3.82 8.69
N THR A 393 -12.80 2.96 9.72
CA THR A 393 -12.40 3.33 11.08
C THR A 393 -10.92 3.67 11.18
N LEU A 394 -10.06 2.98 10.41
CA LEU A 394 -8.64 3.32 10.30
C LEU A 394 -8.45 4.77 9.88
N PHE A 395 -9.08 5.20 8.78
CA PHE A 395 -8.90 6.57 8.29
C PHE A 395 -9.49 7.61 9.24
N LEU A 396 -10.62 7.34 9.91
CA LEU A 396 -11.13 8.24 10.94
C LEU A 396 -10.16 8.37 12.12
N ALA A 397 -9.69 7.24 12.66
CA ALA A 397 -8.75 7.22 13.78
C ALA A 397 -7.42 7.91 13.41
N ALA A 398 -6.91 7.68 12.21
CA ALA A 398 -5.71 8.33 11.70
C ALA A 398 -5.92 9.85 11.53
N GLY A 399 -7.08 10.28 11.03
CA GLY A 399 -7.42 11.70 10.87
C GLY A 399 -7.51 12.44 12.21
N LEU A 400 -8.16 11.84 13.20
CA LEU A 400 -8.22 12.38 14.56
C LEU A 400 -6.82 12.44 15.19
N THR A 401 -6.05 11.36 15.07
CA THR A 401 -4.68 11.29 15.61
C THR A 401 -3.79 12.36 14.96
N ALA A 402 -3.79 12.49 13.63
CA ALA A 402 -3.01 13.50 12.92
C ALA A 402 -3.41 14.93 13.33
N THR A 403 -4.71 15.20 13.48
CA THR A 403 -5.21 16.51 13.92
C THR A 403 -4.78 16.81 15.36
N THR A 404 -4.87 15.84 16.27
CA THR A 404 -4.40 16.03 17.66
C THR A 404 -2.90 16.27 17.72
N LEU A 405 -2.10 15.53 16.95
CA LEU A 405 -0.66 15.74 16.85
C LEU A 405 -0.33 17.13 16.29
N ALA A 406 -1.07 17.61 15.30
CA ALA A 406 -0.89 18.95 14.76
C ALA A 406 -1.16 20.05 15.79
N VAL A 407 -2.24 19.92 16.57
CA VAL A 407 -2.57 20.86 17.66
C VAL A 407 -1.49 20.82 18.74
N LEU A 408 -1.07 19.62 19.17
CA LEU A 408 0.00 19.46 20.17
C LEU A 408 1.32 20.07 19.68
N HIS A 409 1.71 19.79 18.44
CA HIS A 409 2.94 20.31 17.85
C HIS A 409 2.92 21.84 17.77
N THR A 410 1.79 22.42 17.35
CA THR A 410 1.61 23.88 17.29
C THR A 410 1.63 24.50 18.69
N ALA A 411 1.00 23.85 19.69
CA ALA A 411 1.02 24.31 21.07
C ALA A 411 2.43 24.28 21.66
N VAL A 412 3.20 23.21 21.42
CA VAL A 412 4.60 23.10 21.85
C VAL A 412 5.46 24.20 21.23
N GLN A 413 5.28 24.48 19.94
CA GLN A 413 5.99 25.58 19.27
C GLN A 413 5.65 26.93 19.89
N PHE A 414 4.36 27.23 20.07
CA PHE A 414 3.94 28.49 20.66
C PHE A 414 4.49 28.70 22.08
N LEU A 415 4.52 27.64 22.89
CA LEU A 415 5.11 27.68 24.24
C LEU A 415 6.62 27.88 24.20
N TRP A 416 7.30 27.30 23.20
CA TRP A 416 8.74 27.44 23.02
C TRP A 416 9.12 28.86 22.59
N ASP A 417 8.42 29.42 21.60
CA ASP A 417 8.63 30.79 21.12
C ASP A 417 8.40 31.81 22.23
N LYS A 418 7.35 31.61 23.04
CA LYS A 418 7.07 32.44 24.22
C LYS A 418 8.18 32.35 25.26
N ARG A 419 8.82 31.18 25.43
CA ARG A 419 9.93 30.99 26.37
C ARG A 419 11.21 31.67 25.87
N GLU A 420 11.54 31.53 24.60
CA GLU A 420 12.68 32.23 23.99
C GLU A 420 12.52 33.75 24.07
N HIS A 421 11.31 34.28 23.85
CA HIS A 421 11.06 35.71 23.99
C HIS A 421 11.24 36.23 25.43
N ASN A 422 10.91 35.41 26.44
CA ASN A 422 11.05 35.74 27.86
C ASN A 422 12.45 35.51 28.43
N THR A 423 13.36 34.84 27.70
CA THR A 423 14.76 34.58 28.14
C THR A 423 15.76 34.93 27.02
N PRO A 424 16.09 36.21 26.81
CA PRO A 424 16.90 36.66 25.67
C PRO A 424 18.36 36.15 25.67
N HIS A 425 18.87 35.63 26.79
CA HIS A 425 20.23 35.09 26.90
C HIS A 425 20.39 33.68 26.30
N LEU A 426 19.29 33.05 25.87
CA LEU A 426 19.25 31.73 25.22
C LEU A 426 19.05 31.83 23.70
N MET A 427 19.24 33.00 23.08
CA MET A 427 19.26 33.16 21.62
C MET A 427 20.49 32.47 21.01
N THR A 428 20.51 31.14 21.04
CA THR A 428 21.37 30.33 20.20
C THR A 428 20.85 30.42 18.77
N TYR A 429 21.59 31.21 17.99
CA TYR A 429 21.75 31.13 16.53
C TYR A 429 21.17 29.84 15.94
N ASN A 430 19.95 29.89 15.37
CA ASN A 430 19.51 28.89 14.38
C ASN A 430 18.23 29.23 13.59
N ASP A 431 17.57 30.35 13.85
CA ASP A 431 16.55 30.86 12.92
C ASP A 431 17.14 31.98 12.03
N ARG A 432 18.17 31.65 11.24
CA ARG A 432 18.34 32.40 10.00
C ARG A 432 17.20 31.96 9.09
N LYS A 433 16.17 32.81 8.97
CA LYS A 433 15.45 32.94 7.70
C LYS A 433 16.53 32.88 6.62
N LEU A 434 16.48 31.87 5.76
CA LEU A 434 17.38 31.79 4.60
C LEU A 434 17.40 33.18 3.95
N PRO A 435 18.58 33.79 3.73
CA PRO A 435 18.62 35.07 3.04
C PRO A 435 17.90 34.91 1.68
N PRO A 436 17.08 35.89 1.28
CA PRO A 436 16.24 35.80 0.08
C PRO A 436 17.03 35.69 -1.24
N GLU A 437 18.36 35.69 -1.20
CA GLU A 437 19.25 35.70 -2.37
C GLU A 437 19.35 34.34 -3.11
N GLN A 438 18.74 33.25 -2.60
CA GLN A 438 18.71 31.96 -3.32
C GLN A 438 17.50 31.76 -4.25
N PHE A 439 16.61 32.75 -4.38
CA PHE A 439 15.42 32.65 -5.25
C PHE A 439 15.21 33.90 -6.14
N GLN A 440 16.23 34.70 -6.38
CA GLN A 440 16.14 35.73 -7.42
C GLN A 440 16.25 35.06 -8.79
N ASP A 441 15.10 34.99 -9.46
CA ASP A 441 15.02 34.82 -10.91
C ASP A 441 16.00 35.81 -11.55
N ASP A 442 17.06 35.30 -12.17
CA ASP A 442 17.98 36.06 -12.99
C ASP A 442 17.23 36.43 -14.28
N HIS A 443 16.37 37.45 -14.20
CA HIS A 443 15.87 38.15 -15.36
C HIS A 443 17.05 38.92 -15.96
N GLY A 444 17.84 38.20 -16.76
CA GLY A 444 18.83 38.79 -17.65
C GLY A 444 18.15 39.76 -18.60
N ASP A 445 18.46 41.04 -18.39
CA ASP A 445 18.14 42.16 -19.27
C ASP A 445 18.76 41.92 -20.66
N PRO A 446 17.99 41.95 -21.77
CA PRO A 446 18.53 41.72 -23.10
C PRO A 446 19.07 43.04 -23.66
N THR A 447 20.25 43.48 -23.22
CA THR A 447 21.09 44.44 -23.96
C THR A 447 22.53 44.40 -23.48
N GLY A 448 23.45 43.99 -24.36
CA GLY A 448 24.89 44.01 -24.14
C GLY A 448 25.63 43.13 -25.12
#